data_AF-A0ABD3F6U3-F1
#
_entry.id   AF-A0ABD3F6U3-F1
#
_cell.length_a   1.000
_cell.length_b   1.000
_cell.length_c   1.000
_cell.angle_alpha   90.00
_cell.angle_beta   90.00
_cell.angle_gamma   90.00
#
_symmetry.space_group_name_H-M   'P 1'
#
loop_
_entity.id
_entity.type
_entity.pdbx_description
1 polymer ?
#
loop_
_entity_poly.entity_id
_entity_poly.type
_entity_poly.pdbx_seq_one_letter_code
_entity_poly.pdbx_strand_id
1 'polypeptide(L)'
;MVFPLLLLVAGLVAGSIKAEIPRACVGEENQKFPFCNTSLSRTERVEDLLSRLPLDEKAILLTARASPRGNMSSIGLPEYNWGANCVHGVQSTCGTNCPTSFPNPVNLGAIFDPDAVREMAQVIGWELRGLWLEGARENYKAGPHLGLDCWSPNININRDPRWGRNTETPSEDPLVNSKYGVAYTQGLQYGIGEDPR
;
A
#
# COMPACT_ATOMS: atom_id res chain seq x y z
N MET A 1 66.99 -4.63 8.49
CA MET A 1 66.08 -3.71 7.78
C MET A 1 64.70 -4.35 7.78
N VAL A 2 63.78 -3.84 8.59
CA VAL A 2 62.41 -4.37 8.71
C VAL A 2 61.50 -3.37 8.02
N PHE A 3 60.85 -3.77 6.92
CA PHE A 3 59.83 -2.98 6.24
C PHE A 3 58.50 -3.12 6.99
N PRO A 4 57.80 -2.03 7.37
CA PRO A 4 56.47 -2.14 7.92
C PRO A 4 55.45 -2.32 6.79
N LEU A 5 54.66 -3.38 6.89
CA LEU A 5 53.52 -3.67 6.03
C LEU A 5 52.37 -2.72 6.42
N LEU A 6 52.08 -1.71 5.60
CA LEU A 6 50.88 -0.89 5.76
C LEU A 6 49.65 -1.69 5.27
N LEU A 7 48.81 -2.13 6.20
CA LEU A 7 47.46 -2.61 5.90
C LEU A 7 46.56 -1.42 5.53
N LEU A 8 46.18 -1.32 4.26
CA LEU A 8 45.09 -0.45 3.82
C LEU A 8 43.76 -1.07 4.26
N VAL A 9 43.13 -0.49 5.28
CA VAL A 9 41.74 -0.80 5.62
C VAL A 9 40.85 0.02 4.69
N ALA A 10 40.35 -0.61 3.63
CA ALA A 10 39.31 -0.02 2.80
C ALA A 10 38.01 0.04 3.62
N GLY A 11 37.68 1.23 4.13
CA GLY A 11 36.39 1.49 4.77
C GLY A 11 35.28 1.35 3.75
N LEU A 12 34.49 0.27 3.85
CA LEU A 12 33.20 0.16 3.19
C LEU A 12 32.27 1.18 3.83
N VAL A 13 32.18 2.36 3.23
CA VAL A 13 31.09 3.30 3.51
C VAL A 13 29.82 2.65 2.95
N ALA A 14 29.04 2.04 3.83
CA ALA A 14 27.68 1.61 3.51
C ALA A 14 26.84 2.87 3.25
N GLY A 15 26.88 3.37 2.01
CA GLY A 15 25.92 4.35 1.56
C GLY A 15 24.54 3.74 1.66
N SER A 16 23.71 4.26 2.57
CA SER A 16 22.28 3.96 2.56
C SER A 16 21.71 4.55 1.27
N ILE A 17 21.58 3.71 0.24
CA ILE A 17 20.76 4.01 -0.91
C ILE A 17 19.34 4.04 -0.36
N LYS A 18 18.82 5.23 -0.06
CA LYS A 18 17.36 5.39 0.12
C LYS A 18 16.76 4.89 -1.19
N ALA A 19 15.94 3.83 -1.12
CA ALA A 19 15.20 3.36 -2.27
C ALA A 19 14.28 4.51 -2.71
N GLU A 20 14.71 5.26 -3.71
CA GLU A 20 13.90 6.34 -4.25
C GLU A 20 12.81 5.69 -5.08
N ILE A 21 11.60 5.63 -4.52
CA ILE A 21 10.44 5.08 -5.20
C ILE A 21 10.21 5.96 -6.43
N PRO A 22 10.27 5.41 -7.65
CA PRO A 22 10.12 6.23 -8.84
C PRO A 22 8.73 6.89 -8.83
N ARG A 23 8.68 8.19 -9.15
CA ARG A 23 7.46 8.99 -9.13
C ARG A 23 7.36 9.78 -10.41
N ALA A 24 6.22 9.67 -11.09
CA ALA A 24 6.00 10.32 -12.38
C ALA A 24 6.21 11.82 -12.33
N CYS A 25 5.79 12.49 -11.26
CA CYS A 25 5.78 13.95 -11.18
C CYS A 25 7.00 14.58 -10.47
N VAL A 26 8.09 13.85 -10.26
CA VAL A 26 9.27 14.39 -9.56
C VAL A 26 10.23 15.09 -10.53
N GLY A 27 10.50 14.52 -11.71
CA GLY A 27 11.41 15.11 -12.69
C GLY A 27 10.85 16.41 -13.32
N GLU A 28 11.73 17.40 -13.56
CA GLU A 28 11.35 18.71 -14.11
C GLU A 28 10.59 18.62 -15.44
N GLU A 29 11.00 17.71 -16.32
CA GLU A 29 10.32 17.49 -17.61
C GLU A 29 8.92 16.91 -17.44
N ASN A 30 8.70 16.09 -16.41
CA ASN A 30 7.43 15.43 -16.18
C ASN A 30 6.41 16.31 -15.45
N GLN A 31 6.88 17.28 -14.65
CA GLN A 31 6.01 18.25 -13.98
C GLN A 31 5.19 19.10 -14.96
N LYS A 32 5.62 19.18 -16.22
CA LYS A 32 4.92 19.88 -17.31
C LYS A 32 3.63 19.16 -17.74
N PHE A 33 3.44 17.89 -17.38
CA PHE A 33 2.24 17.14 -17.76
C PHE A 33 1.02 17.56 -16.91
N PRO A 34 -0.16 17.78 -17.52
CA PRO A 34 -1.39 18.11 -16.80
C PRO A 34 -1.75 17.09 -15.71
N PHE A 35 -1.50 15.78 -15.89
CA PHE A 35 -1.74 14.79 -14.83
C PHE A 35 -0.93 15.04 -13.53
N CYS A 36 0.17 15.80 -13.61
CA CYS A 36 0.97 16.24 -12.46
C CYS A 36 0.48 17.55 -11.83
N ASN A 37 -0.43 18.30 -12.45
CA ASN A 37 -0.96 19.54 -11.90
C ASN A 37 -2.09 19.25 -10.90
N THR A 38 -1.81 19.42 -9.60
CA THR A 38 -2.78 19.18 -8.52
C THR A 38 -3.89 20.23 -8.42
N SER A 39 -3.83 21.31 -9.20
CA SER A 39 -4.92 22.30 -9.29
C SER A 39 -6.04 21.88 -10.23
N LEU A 40 -5.80 20.88 -11.09
CA LEU A 40 -6.81 20.27 -11.95
C LEU A 40 -7.58 19.19 -11.20
N SER A 41 -8.81 18.92 -11.63
CA SER A 41 -9.63 17.86 -11.06
C SER A 41 -8.99 16.47 -11.27
N ARG A 42 -9.35 15.52 -10.41
CA ARG A 42 -8.88 14.13 -10.54
C ARG A 42 -9.22 13.55 -11.91
N THR A 43 -10.43 13.84 -12.42
CA THR A 43 -10.89 13.37 -13.73
C THR A 43 -10.01 13.92 -14.86
N GLU A 44 -9.78 15.23 -14.90
CA GLU A 44 -8.91 15.85 -15.93
C GLU A 44 -7.50 15.25 -15.91
N ARG A 45 -6.95 15.03 -14.71
CA ARG A 45 -5.62 14.44 -14.55
C ARG A 45 -5.56 12.98 -15.02
N VAL A 46 -6.57 12.18 -14.72
CA VAL A 46 -6.66 10.77 -15.15
C VAL A 46 -6.87 10.69 -16.67
N GLU A 47 -7.72 11.54 -17.24
CA GLU A 47 -7.96 11.59 -18.68
C GLU A 47 -6.70 12.00 -19.45
N ASP A 48 -5.97 13.01 -18.98
CA ASP A 48 -4.67 13.39 -19.56
C ASP A 48 -3.67 12.24 -19.50
N LEU A 49 -3.52 11.57 -18.34
CA LEU A 49 -2.65 10.41 -18.20
C LEU A 49 -3.01 9.30 -19.21
N LEU A 50 -4.29 8.93 -19.30
CA LEU A 50 -4.76 7.88 -20.20
C LEU A 50 -4.66 8.28 -21.68
N SER A 51 -4.78 9.56 -22.02
CA SER A 51 -4.64 10.04 -23.40
C SER A 51 -3.21 9.87 -23.94
N ARG A 52 -2.22 9.84 -23.04
CA ARG A 52 -0.79 9.70 -23.37
C ARG A 52 -0.35 8.26 -23.59
N LEU A 53 -1.16 7.29 -23.19
CA LEU A 53 -0.83 5.87 -23.34
C LEU A 53 -1.36 5.34 -24.69
N PRO A 54 -0.49 4.75 -25.52
CA PRO A 54 -0.90 3.84 -26.60
C PRO A 54 -1.83 2.73 -26.10
N LEU A 55 -2.66 2.20 -26.99
CA LEU A 55 -3.67 1.19 -26.63
C LEU A 55 -3.06 -0.11 -26.07
N ASP A 56 -1.92 -0.53 -26.62
CA ASP A 56 -1.15 -1.68 -26.15
C ASP A 56 -0.58 -1.46 -24.74
N GLU A 57 -0.14 -0.24 -24.41
CA GLU A 57 0.29 0.12 -23.06
C GLU A 57 -0.88 0.26 -22.06
N LYS A 58 -2.12 0.47 -22.53
CA LYS A 58 -3.30 0.44 -21.65
C LYS A 58 -3.66 -0.97 -21.20
N ALA A 59 -3.47 -1.97 -22.07
CA ALA A 59 -3.82 -3.35 -21.75
C ALA A 59 -3.05 -3.89 -20.53
N ILE A 60 -1.79 -3.45 -20.34
CA ILE A 60 -0.95 -3.85 -19.21
C ILE A 60 -1.31 -3.16 -17.89
N LEU A 61 -2.22 -2.18 -17.89
CA LEU A 61 -2.78 -1.59 -16.66
C LEU A 61 -3.91 -2.44 -16.05
N LEU A 62 -4.36 -3.47 -16.76
CA LEU A 62 -5.44 -4.36 -16.32
C LEU A 62 -4.92 -5.55 -15.49
N THR A 63 -3.65 -5.55 -15.11
CA THR A 63 -3.06 -6.54 -14.20
C THR A 63 -3.00 -5.99 -12.78
N ALA A 64 -3.23 -6.84 -11.77
CA ALA A 64 -3.06 -6.41 -10.39
C ALA A 64 -1.57 -6.24 -10.02
N ARG A 65 -0.71 -7.10 -10.55
CA ARG A 65 0.72 -7.10 -10.28
C ARG A 65 1.47 -6.51 -11.45
N ALA A 66 2.47 -5.71 -11.13
CA ALA A 66 3.25 -4.93 -12.07
C ALA A 66 2.33 -4.23 -13.10
N SER A 67 1.54 -3.26 -12.67
CA SER A 67 0.66 -2.46 -13.53
C SER A 67 1.10 -1.00 -13.51
N PRO A 68 1.61 -0.43 -14.61
CA PRO A 68 1.96 -1.09 -15.86
C PRO A 68 3.05 -2.15 -15.67
N ARG A 69 3.11 -3.14 -16.57
CA ARG A 69 4.11 -4.20 -16.53
C ARG A 69 5.47 -3.63 -16.86
N GLY A 70 6.25 -3.34 -15.81
CA GLY A 70 7.42 -2.47 -15.88
C GLY A 70 7.05 -0.98 -15.85
N ASN A 71 8.05 -0.12 -15.68
CA ASN A 71 7.84 1.33 -15.69
C ASN A 71 7.56 1.83 -17.11
N MET A 72 6.65 2.80 -17.27
CA MET A 72 6.49 3.54 -18.51
C MET A 72 7.35 4.81 -18.45
N SER A 73 8.64 4.63 -18.73
CA SER A 73 9.66 5.67 -18.54
C SER A 73 9.44 6.93 -19.38
N SER A 74 8.78 6.83 -20.55
CA SER A 74 8.46 7.95 -21.44
C SER A 74 7.64 9.06 -20.77
N ILE A 75 6.81 8.70 -19.80
CA ILE A 75 5.99 9.61 -18.98
C ILE A 75 6.31 9.51 -17.49
N GLY A 76 7.38 8.77 -17.15
CA GLY A 76 7.84 8.49 -15.79
C GLY A 76 6.86 7.72 -14.90
N LEU A 77 5.85 7.04 -15.46
CA LEU A 77 4.89 6.29 -14.65
C LEU A 77 5.57 5.03 -14.08
N PRO A 78 5.70 4.90 -12.75
CA PRO A 78 6.27 3.70 -12.14
C PRO A 78 5.33 2.51 -12.29
N GLU A 79 5.90 1.32 -12.22
CA GLU A 79 5.18 0.09 -11.91
C GLU A 79 4.42 0.25 -10.57
N TYR A 80 3.17 -0.18 -10.54
CA TYR A 80 2.36 -0.24 -9.33
C TYR A 80 1.86 -1.67 -9.09
N ASN A 81 1.81 -2.09 -7.83
CA ASN A 81 1.28 -3.39 -7.43
C ASN A 81 0.02 -3.17 -6.59
N TRP A 82 -1.12 -3.51 -7.19
CA TRP A 82 -2.43 -3.45 -6.55
C TRP A 82 -2.57 -4.56 -5.51
N GLY A 83 -3.33 -4.27 -4.46
CA GLY A 83 -3.78 -5.26 -3.50
C GLY A 83 -2.75 -5.65 -2.45
N ALA A 84 -2.38 -4.71 -1.58
CA ALA A 84 -1.78 -5.06 -0.30
C ALA A 84 -2.80 -5.84 0.55
N ASN A 85 -2.33 -6.71 1.45
CA ASN A 85 -3.20 -7.38 2.42
C ASN A 85 -3.16 -6.62 3.74
N CYS A 86 -4.31 -6.25 4.29
CA CYS A 86 -4.38 -5.35 5.44
C CYS A 86 -5.34 -5.81 6.55
N VAL A 87 -5.90 -7.03 6.48
CA VAL A 87 -7.07 -7.51 7.26
C VAL A 87 -7.09 -7.10 8.74
N HIS A 88 -5.95 -7.18 9.41
CA HIS A 88 -5.77 -6.74 10.80
C HIS A 88 -4.37 -6.16 11.03
N GLY A 89 -3.84 -5.46 10.03
CA GLY A 89 -2.45 -5.01 9.96
C GLY A 89 -1.89 -5.18 8.56
N VAL A 90 -0.92 -4.34 8.17
CA VAL A 90 -0.31 -4.41 6.83
C VAL A 90 0.58 -5.66 6.74
N GLN A 91 0.33 -6.52 5.76
CA GLN A 91 1.18 -7.69 5.52
C GLN A 91 2.43 -7.28 4.74
N SER A 92 3.49 -6.94 5.46
CA SER A 92 4.76 -6.50 4.89
C SER A 92 5.92 -7.34 5.39
N THR A 93 6.97 -7.50 4.57
CA THR A 93 8.30 -7.72 5.12
C THR A 93 8.67 -6.49 5.93
N CYS A 94 9.15 -6.70 7.14
CA CYS A 94 9.62 -5.63 7.98
C CYS A 94 10.91 -6.08 8.65
N GLY A 95 11.91 -5.18 8.64
CA GLY A 95 13.13 -5.38 9.42
C GLY A 95 12.83 -5.03 10.88
N THR A 96 13.37 -3.90 11.33
CA THR A 96 13.07 -3.36 12.68
C THR A 96 11.74 -2.59 12.74
N ASN A 97 11.19 -2.17 11.60
CA ASN A 97 10.00 -1.32 11.50
C ASN A 97 8.80 -2.16 11.05
N CYS A 98 8.28 -2.99 11.95
CA CYS A 98 7.12 -3.82 11.65
C CYS A 98 5.80 -3.08 11.84
N PRO A 99 4.81 -3.29 10.95
CA PRO A 99 3.46 -2.79 11.17
C PRO A 99 2.84 -3.46 12.40
N THR A 100 1.87 -2.78 12.98
CA THR A 100 1.12 -3.29 14.12
C THR A 100 0.25 -4.47 13.69
N SER A 101 0.27 -5.55 14.50
CA SER A 101 -0.62 -6.71 14.31
C SER A 101 -1.77 -6.62 15.30
N PHE A 102 -2.96 -6.28 14.80
CA PHE A 102 -4.19 -6.17 15.59
C PHE A 102 -4.90 -7.51 15.78
N PRO A 103 -5.92 -7.59 16.66
CA PRO A 103 -6.78 -8.77 16.76
C PRO A 103 -7.46 -9.12 15.44
N ASN A 104 -7.74 -10.41 15.24
CA ASN A 104 -8.47 -10.87 14.06
C ASN A 104 -9.88 -10.26 14.00
N PRO A 105 -10.47 -10.10 12.80
CA PRO A 105 -11.81 -9.54 12.62
C PRO A 105 -12.89 -10.15 13.52
N VAL A 106 -12.86 -11.46 13.79
CA VAL A 106 -13.82 -12.10 14.72
C VAL A 106 -13.78 -11.50 16.13
N ASN A 107 -12.60 -11.12 16.63
CA ASN A 107 -12.46 -10.45 17.92
C ASN A 107 -12.97 -9.01 17.85
N LEU A 108 -12.77 -8.33 16.72
CA LEU A 108 -13.26 -6.97 16.48
C LEU A 108 -14.79 -6.92 16.31
N GLY A 109 -15.41 -7.98 15.79
CA GLY A 109 -16.87 -8.11 15.79
C GLY A 109 -17.43 -8.34 17.20
N ALA A 110 -16.70 -9.08 18.05
CA ALA A 110 -17.14 -9.43 19.40
C ALA A 110 -17.16 -8.26 20.40
N ILE A 111 -16.49 -7.15 20.11
CA ILE A 111 -16.52 -5.95 20.97
C ILE A 111 -17.71 -5.03 20.68
N PHE A 112 -18.41 -5.21 19.55
CA PHE A 112 -19.53 -4.38 19.12
C PHE A 112 -19.25 -2.86 19.13
N ASP A 113 -17.99 -2.49 18.86
CA ASP A 113 -17.51 -1.11 18.89
C ASP A 113 -16.95 -0.71 17.51
N PRO A 114 -17.79 -0.11 16.63
CA PRO A 114 -17.34 0.34 15.31
C PRO A 114 -16.34 1.49 15.38
N ASP A 115 -16.31 2.28 16.46
CA ASP A 115 -15.38 3.41 16.56
C ASP A 115 -13.95 2.87 16.79
N ALA A 116 -13.79 1.85 17.64
CA ALA A 116 -12.51 1.15 17.81
C ALA A 116 -12.01 0.51 16.50
N VAL A 117 -12.92 -0.07 15.69
CA VAL A 117 -12.58 -0.62 14.37
C VAL A 117 -12.09 0.48 13.41
N ARG A 118 -12.74 1.65 13.44
CA ARG A 118 -12.35 2.80 12.62
C ARG A 118 -10.96 3.30 13.00
N GLU A 119 -10.69 3.47 14.30
CA GLU A 119 -9.37 3.90 14.81
C GLU A 119 -8.26 2.91 14.41
N MET A 120 -8.51 1.62 14.57
CA MET A 120 -7.58 0.58 14.12
C MET A 120 -7.29 0.71 12.61
N ALA A 121 -8.33 0.84 11.78
CA ALA A 121 -8.15 0.94 10.34
C ALA A 121 -7.43 2.23 9.92
N GLN A 122 -7.57 3.33 10.68
CA GLN A 122 -6.77 4.54 10.48
C GLN A 122 -5.28 4.26 10.70
N VAL A 123 -4.92 3.57 11.80
CA VAL A 123 -3.52 3.19 12.07
C VAL A 123 -2.96 2.34 10.93
N ILE A 124 -3.73 1.36 10.45
CA ILE A 124 -3.34 0.51 9.31
C ILE A 124 -3.09 1.36 8.05
N GLY A 125 -3.94 2.36 7.76
CA GLY A 125 -3.75 3.27 6.63
C GLY A 125 -2.47 4.10 6.71
N TRP A 126 -2.16 4.63 7.91
CA TRP A 126 -0.92 5.37 8.16
C TRP A 126 0.32 4.48 8.00
N GLU A 127 0.28 3.27 8.57
CA GLU A 127 1.37 2.31 8.46
C GLU A 127 1.57 1.87 7.00
N LEU A 128 0.50 1.62 6.25
CA LEU A 128 0.59 1.30 4.82
C LEU A 128 1.29 2.42 4.06
N ARG A 129 0.89 3.67 4.30
CA ARG A 129 1.50 4.84 3.65
C ARG A 129 2.97 4.99 4.03
N GLY A 130 3.32 4.77 5.30
CA GLY A 130 4.70 4.81 5.80
C GLY A 130 5.57 3.73 5.16
N LEU A 131 5.11 2.47 5.22
CA LEU A 131 5.78 1.32 4.61
C LEU A 131 5.92 1.48 3.10
N TRP A 132 4.89 1.98 2.43
CA TRP A 132 4.94 2.33 1.02
C TRP A 132 6.09 3.31 0.74
N LEU A 133 6.18 4.41 1.50
CA LEU A 133 7.25 5.42 1.38
C LEU A 133 8.65 4.88 1.67
N GLU A 134 8.76 3.88 2.55
CA GLU A 134 10.03 3.22 2.90
C GLU A 134 10.49 2.19 1.84
N GLY A 135 9.67 1.91 0.83
CA GLY A 135 10.00 0.89 -0.17
C GLY A 135 9.76 -0.54 0.33
N ALA A 136 8.93 -0.72 1.37
CA ALA A 136 8.64 -2.03 1.93
C ALA A 136 7.88 -2.92 0.93
N ARG A 137 8.00 -4.23 1.12
CA ARG A 137 7.50 -5.25 0.19
C ARG A 137 6.49 -6.15 0.88
N GLU A 138 5.64 -6.82 0.11
CA GLU A 138 4.73 -7.83 0.65
C GLU A 138 5.50 -8.98 1.33
N ASN A 139 4.91 -9.55 2.39
CA ASN A 139 5.55 -10.56 3.25
C ASN A 139 5.68 -11.96 2.60
N TYR A 140 6.33 -12.05 1.46
CA TYR A 140 6.80 -13.30 0.86
C TYR A 140 8.10 -13.08 0.08
N LYS A 141 8.82 -14.17 -0.20
CA LYS A 141 10.16 -14.11 -0.82
C LYS A 141 10.10 -13.36 -2.16
N ALA A 142 10.86 -12.28 -2.26
CA ALA A 142 10.88 -11.38 -3.42
C ALA A 142 9.52 -10.76 -3.77
N GLY A 143 8.69 -10.47 -2.75
CA GLY A 143 7.41 -9.78 -2.92
C GLY A 143 7.56 -8.42 -3.62
N PRO A 144 6.51 -7.96 -4.33
CA PRO A 144 6.48 -6.64 -4.94
C PRO A 144 6.56 -5.54 -3.89
N HIS A 145 6.91 -4.33 -4.32
CA HIS A 145 6.69 -3.14 -3.51
C HIS A 145 5.21 -3.04 -3.12
N LEU A 146 4.92 -2.63 -1.89
CA LEU A 146 3.54 -2.47 -1.44
C LEU A 146 2.80 -1.47 -2.32
N GLY A 147 1.50 -1.71 -2.51
CA GLY A 147 0.58 -0.71 -3.05
C GLY A 147 0.11 0.29 -1.99
N LEU A 148 -0.78 1.17 -2.40
CA LEU A 148 -1.54 2.09 -1.54
C LEU A 148 -3.02 1.70 -1.42
N ASP A 149 -3.41 0.54 -1.96
CA ASP A 149 -4.73 -0.06 -1.83
C ASP A 149 -4.65 -1.40 -1.13
N CYS A 150 -5.70 -1.73 -0.36
CA CYS A 150 -5.80 -2.97 0.39
C CYS A 150 -6.94 -3.85 -0.12
N TRP A 151 -6.72 -5.16 -0.21
CA TRP A 151 -7.78 -6.17 -0.32
C TRP A 151 -8.39 -6.47 1.05
N SER A 152 -8.95 -5.44 1.69
CA SER A 152 -9.53 -5.49 3.04
C SER A 152 -10.57 -4.37 3.17
N PRO A 153 -11.61 -4.53 4.01
CA PRO A 153 -11.87 -5.67 4.91
C PRO A 153 -12.53 -6.86 4.19
N ASN A 154 -12.51 -8.04 4.82
CA ASN A 154 -13.36 -9.15 4.42
C ASN A 154 -14.72 -9.03 5.13
N ILE A 155 -15.78 -8.86 4.35
CA ILE A 155 -17.16 -8.65 4.81
C ILE A 155 -18.09 -9.81 4.46
N ASN A 156 -17.56 -10.96 4.06
CA ASN A 156 -18.38 -12.16 3.89
C ASN A 156 -19.00 -12.58 5.22
N ILE A 157 -20.17 -13.23 5.15
CA ILE A 157 -20.90 -13.69 6.33
C ILE A 157 -20.37 -15.06 6.76
N ASN A 158 -20.06 -15.23 8.05
CA ASN A 158 -19.66 -16.51 8.65
C ASN A 158 -20.84 -17.51 8.74
N ARG A 159 -21.40 -17.89 7.59
CA ARG A 159 -22.61 -18.72 7.51
C ARG A 159 -22.39 -20.16 7.93
N ASP A 160 -21.27 -20.76 7.52
CA ASP A 160 -20.92 -22.15 7.88
C ASP A 160 -19.78 -22.13 8.89
N PRO A 161 -19.95 -22.69 10.10
CA PRO A 161 -18.91 -22.67 11.12
C PRO A 161 -17.63 -23.41 10.70
N ARG A 162 -17.69 -24.24 9.65
CA ARG A 162 -16.53 -24.98 9.11
C ARG A 162 -15.74 -24.17 8.09
N TRP A 163 -16.18 -22.98 7.70
CA TRP A 163 -15.44 -22.15 6.74
C TRP A 163 -14.10 -21.70 7.36
N GLY A 164 -12.99 -22.18 6.79
CA GLY A 164 -11.65 -21.99 7.35
C GLY A 164 -11.13 -20.54 7.40
N ARG A 165 -11.86 -19.57 6.81
CA ARG A 165 -11.56 -18.13 6.88
C ARG A 165 -12.53 -17.37 7.79
N ASN A 166 -13.33 -18.06 8.59
CA ASN A 166 -14.26 -17.42 9.53
C ASN A 166 -13.56 -16.42 10.48
N THR A 167 -12.28 -16.65 10.80
CA THR A 167 -11.48 -15.72 11.63
C THR A 167 -11.21 -14.38 10.97
N GLU A 168 -11.29 -14.30 9.64
CA GLU A 168 -11.03 -13.09 8.85
C GLU A 168 -12.28 -12.22 8.66
N THR A 169 -13.44 -12.61 9.19
CA THR A 169 -14.65 -11.78 9.14
C THR A 169 -15.20 -11.55 10.55
N PRO A 170 -15.99 -10.49 10.78
CA PRO A 170 -16.36 -10.09 12.12
C PRO A 170 -17.55 -10.86 12.69
N SER A 171 -18.44 -11.43 11.86
CA SER A 171 -19.66 -12.08 12.35
C SER A 171 -20.37 -12.97 11.33
N GLU A 172 -21.32 -13.77 11.83
CA GLU A 172 -22.39 -14.39 11.02
C GLU A 172 -23.59 -13.44 10.83
N ASP A 173 -23.64 -12.33 11.58
CA ASP A 173 -24.73 -11.37 11.52
C ASP A 173 -24.45 -10.26 10.47
N PRO A 174 -25.36 -10.05 9.50
CA PRO A 174 -25.19 -9.01 8.48
C PRO A 174 -25.10 -7.58 9.01
N LEU A 175 -25.76 -7.27 10.14
CA LEU A 175 -25.72 -5.92 10.71
C LEU A 175 -24.36 -5.62 11.35
N VAL A 176 -23.78 -6.58 12.09
CA VAL A 176 -22.42 -6.48 12.63
C VAL A 176 -21.40 -6.37 11.49
N ASN A 177 -21.50 -7.23 10.46
CA ASN A 177 -20.63 -7.16 9.28
C ASN A 177 -20.71 -5.80 8.56
N SER A 178 -21.93 -5.25 8.41
CA SER A 178 -22.13 -3.95 7.78
C SER A 178 -21.46 -2.83 8.57
N LYS A 179 -21.69 -2.77 9.89
CA LYS A 179 -21.07 -1.74 10.76
C LYS A 179 -19.55 -1.83 10.75
N TYR A 180 -19.00 -3.05 10.83
CA TYR A 180 -17.56 -3.29 10.72
C TYR A 180 -17.01 -2.82 9.37
N GLY A 181 -17.65 -3.21 8.26
CA GLY A 181 -17.22 -2.85 6.92
C GLY A 181 -17.19 -1.35 6.68
N VAL A 182 -18.23 -0.63 7.13
CA VAL A 182 -18.29 0.85 7.05
C VAL A 182 -17.18 1.48 7.86
N ALA A 183 -17.05 1.11 9.14
CA ALA A 183 -16.05 1.67 10.04
C ALA A 183 -14.62 1.44 9.54
N TYR A 184 -14.31 0.20 9.16
CA TYR A 184 -12.98 -0.17 8.66
C TYR A 184 -12.66 0.59 7.37
N THR A 185 -13.57 0.63 6.40
CA THR A 185 -13.35 1.31 5.11
C THR A 185 -13.14 2.81 5.29
N GLN A 186 -13.95 3.45 6.14
CA GLN A 186 -13.80 4.87 6.46
C GLN A 186 -12.47 5.16 7.15
N GLY A 187 -12.08 4.33 8.13
CA GLY A 187 -10.82 4.50 8.84
C GLY A 187 -9.61 4.37 7.92
N LEU A 188 -9.60 3.35 7.05
CA LEU A 188 -8.52 3.11 6.10
C LEU A 188 -8.38 4.24 5.06
N GLN A 189 -9.50 4.76 4.54
CA GLN A 189 -9.47 5.73 3.44
C GLN A 189 -9.29 7.18 3.88
N TYR A 190 -9.88 7.59 5.00
CA TYR A 190 -9.97 9.00 5.37
C TYR A 190 -9.03 9.40 6.52
N GLY A 191 -8.40 8.44 7.21
CA GLY A 191 -7.48 8.76 8.31
C GLY A 191 -8.16 9.55 9.45
N ILE A 192 -7.36 10.29 10.23
CA ILE A 192 -7.86 11.25 11.24
C ILE A 192 -8.02 12.62 10.57
N GLY A 193 -9.24 12.99 10.20
CA GLY A 193 -9.58 14.25 9.53
C GLY A 193 -10.15 14.04 8.13
N GLU A 194 -10.48 15.14 7.43
CA GLU A 194 -10.69 15.07 5.98
C GLU A 194 -9.30 15.01 5.32
N ASP A 195 -9.02 14.00 4.48
CA ASP A 195 -7.84 14.01 3.63
C ASP A 195 -7.93 15.25 2.71
N PRO A 196 -7.04 16.26 2.81
CA PRO A 196 -7.16 17.48 2.03
C PRO A 196 -6.70 17.31 0.56
N ARG A 197 -6.56 16.08 0.05
CA ARG A 197 -5.84 15.79 -1.20
C ARG A 197 -6.53 14.81 -2.14
#